data_AF-A0A2V7GJ64-F1
#
_entry.id   AF-A0A2V7GJ64-F1
#
_cell.length_a   1.000
_cell.length_b   1.000
_cell.length_c   1.000
_cell.angle_alpha   90.00
_cell.angle_beta   90.00
_cell.angle_gamma   90.00
#
_symmetry.space_group_name_H-M   'P 1'
#
loop_
_entity.id
_entity.type
_entity.pdbx_description
1 polymer ?
#
loop_
_entity_poly.entity_id
_entity_poly.type
_entity_poly.pdbx_seq_one_letter_code
_entity_poly.pdbx_strand_id
1 'polypeptide(L)' 'MSFEHREPTSLATAVERGAQFGADGRFLAGGTDLMIQIRRGKLSPRRVVSPYRVPGLDRIDANGA' A
#
# COMPACT_ATOMS: atom_id res chain seq x y z
N MET A 1 -1.06 18.14 4.15
CA MET A 1 -0.26 16.98 4.61
C MET A 1 0.38 16.34 3.39
N SER A 2 1.67 16.02 3.42
CA SER A 2 2.37 15.36 2.32
C SER A 2 2.97 14.04 2.80
N PHE A 3 2.95 13.05 1.94
CA PHE A 3 3.60 11.76 2.13
C PHE A 3 4.31 11.36 0.84
N GLU A 4 5.37 10.58 0.96
CA GLU A 4 6.04 9.97 -0.17
C GLU A 4 5.16 8.83 -0.72
N HIS A 5 4.87 8.84 -2.02
CA HIS A 5 4.07 7.80 -2.68
C HIS A 5 4.93 6.95 -3.60
N ARG A 6 4.86 5.63 -3.43
CA ARG A 6 5.60 4.65 -4.24
C ARG A 6 4.64 3.63 -4.86
N GLU A 7 4.83 3.38 -6.15
CA GLU A 7 4.03 2.43 -6.94
C GLU A 7 4.95 1.34 -7.53
N PRO A 8 5.41 0.38 -6.71
CA PRO A 8 6.20 -0.75 -7.21
C PRO A 8 5.42 -1.57 -8.24
N THR A 9 6.14 -2.13 -9.21
CA THR A 9 5.59 -2.98 -10.27
C THR A 9 5.80 -4.48 -10.00
N SER A 10 6.33 -4.83 -8.81
CA SER A 10 6.50 -6.21 -8.37
C SER A 10 6.12 -6.37 -6.89
N LEU A 11 5.62 -7.56 -6.54
CA LEU A 11 5.28 -7.89 -5.15
C LEU A 11 6.51 -7.85 -4.25
N ALA A 12 7.65 -8.35 -4.72
CA ALA A 12 8.90 -8.36 -3.97
C ALA A 12 9.32 -6.93 -3.58
N THR A 13 9.32 -6.00 -4.54
CA THR A 13 9.64 -4.59 -4.25
C THR A 13 8.60 -3.96 -3.32
N ALA A 14 7.30 -4.28 -3.47
CA ALA A 14 6.28 -3.76 -2.58
C ALA A 14 6.48 -4.20 -1.12
N VAL A 15 6.79 -5.48 -0.91
CA VAL A 15 7.08 -6.04 0.42
C VAL A 15 8.37 -5.46 0.99
N GLU A 16 9.44 -5.39 0.20
CA GLU A 16 10.72 -4.83 0.62
C GLU A 16 10.57 -3.36 1.09
N ARG A 17 9.86 -2.54 0.31
CA ARG A 17 9.59 -1.14 0.66
C ARG A 17 8.70 -1.03 1.90
N GLY A 18 7.67 -1.87 2.01
CA GLY A 18 6.82 -1.93 3.20
C GLY A 18 7.61 -2.25 4.46
N ALA A 19 8.50 -3.23 4.40
CA ALA A 19 9.37 -3.63 5.50
C ALA A 19 10.36 -2.50 5.89
N GLN A 20 10.96 -1.83 4.91
CA GLN A 20 11.88 -0.69 5.13
C GLN A 20 11.22 0.49 5.87
N PHE A 21 9.91 0.66 5.75
CA PHE A 21 9.21 1.82 6.30
C PHE A 21 8.73 1.62 7.74
N GLY A 22 8.68 0.38 8.24
CA GLY A 22 8.27 0.08 9.61
C GLY A 22 6.95 0.76 10.01
N ALA A 23 6.89 1.31 11.22
CA ALA A 23 5.69 1.94 11.78
C ALA A 23 5.26 3.24 11.06
N ASP A 24 6.13 3.86 10.26
CA ASP A 24 5.87 5.12 9.56
C ASP A 24 5.31 4.95 8.13
N GLY A 25 5.31 3.71 7.64
CA GLY A 25 4.80 3.33 6.33
C GLY A 25 3.40 2.73 6.38
N ARG A 26 2.60 2.93 5.32
CA ARG A 26 1.32 2.23 5.14
C ARG A 26 1.18 1.71 3.71
N PHE A 27 0.49 0.59 3.53
CA PHE A 27 0.05 0.18 2.20
C PHE A 27 -1.22 0.94 1.82
N LEU A 28 -1.25 1.50 0.61
CA LEU A 28 -2.40 2.19 0.04
C LEU A 28 -3.03 1.28 -1.03
N ALA A 29 -3.99 0.44 -0.63
CA ALA A 29 -4.79 -0.35 -1.58
C ALA A 29 -5.89 0.53 -2.21
N GLY A 30 -7.18 0.18 -2.06
CA GLY A 30 -8.29 1.02 -2.55
C GLY A 30 -8.41 2.39 -1.86
N GLY A 31 -7.69 2.61 -0.75
CA GLY A 31 -7.54 3.92 -0.11
C GLY A 31 -8.70 4.39 0.75
N THR A 32 -9.88 3.75 0.69
CA THR A 32 -11.07 4.18 1.46
C THR A 32 -10.78 4.31 2.95
N ASP A 33 -10.22 3.29 3.61
CA ASP A 33 -9.90 3.39 5.03
C ASP A 33 -8.73 4.36 5.29
N LEU A 34 -7.55 4.07 4.73
CA LEU A 34 -6.33 4.83 5.01
C LEU A 34 -6.49 6.34 4.76
N MET A 35 -7.09 6.74 3.63
CA MET A 35 -7.26 8.15 3.29
C MET A 35 -8.28 8.83 4.21
N ILE A 36 -9.33 8.13 4.66
CA ILE A 36 -10.28 8.68 5.64
C ILE A 36 -9.57 8.89 6.99
N GLN A 37 -8.73 7.95 7.45
CA GLN A 37 -7.99 8.11 8.70
C GLN A 37 -6.97 9.26 8.63
N ILE A 38 -6.29 9.43 7.49
CA ILE A 38 -5.38 10.57 7.26
C ILE A 38 -6.15 11.89 7.28
N ARG A 39 -7.29 11.98 6.57
CA ARG A 39 -8.14 13.17 6.56
C ARG A 39 -8.69 13.55 7.94
N ARG A 40 -8.95 12.55 8.79
CA ARG A 40 -9.37 12.74 10.18
C ARG A 40 -8.21 13.07 11.14
N GLY A 41 -6.96 13.11 10.66
CA GLY A 41 -5.77 13.34 11.47
C GLY A 41 -5.41 12.17 12.41
N LYS A 42 -6.05 11.01 12.25
CA LYS A 42 -5.81 9.82 13.08
C LYS A 42 -4.54 9.07 12.68
N LEU A 43 -4.16 9.17 11.41
CA LEU A 43 -2.92 8.62 10.87
C LEU A 43 -2.12 9.70 10.17
N SER A 44 -0.81 9.66 10.37
CA SER A 44 0.14 10.59 9.76
C SER A 44 1.34 9.87 9.13
N PRO A 45 1.12 8.94 8.18
CA PRO A 45 2.21 8.20 7.58
C PRO A 45 3.12 9.15 6.80
N ARG A 46 4.43 8.91 6.86
CA ARG A 46 5.41 9.66 6.05
C ARG A 46 5.51 9.10 4.64
N ARG A 47 5.17 7.81 4.48
CA ARG A 47 5.31 7.06 3.23
C ARG A 47 4.14 6.12 3.01
N VAL A 48 3.73 5.98 1.75
CA VAL A 48 2.74 5.02 1.31
C VAL A 48 3.22 4.22 0.11
N VAL A 49 2.98 2.92 0.16
CA VAL A 49 3.25 1.98 -0.93
C VAL A 49 1.91 1.56 -1.51
N SER A 50 1.66 1.91 -2.77
CA SER A 50 0.48 1.44 -3.50
C SER A 50 0.84 0.20 -4.31
N PRO A 51 0.22 -0.97 -4.04
CA PRO A 51 0.44 -2.17 -4.83
C PRO A 51 -0.36 -2.15 -6.15
N TYR A 52 -1.01 -1.04 -6.51
CA TYR A 52 -1.90 -0.91 -7.67
C TYR A 52 -1.24 -1.28 -9.01
N ARG A 53 0.09 -1.15 -9.12
CA ARG A 53 0.86 -1.49 -10.33
C ARG A 53 1.44 -2.91 -10.29
N VAL A 54 1.22 -3.68 -9.22
CA VAL A 54 1.71 -5.05 -9.10
C VAL A 54 0.74 -5.98 -9.85
N PRO A 55 1.21 -6.66 -10.91
CA PRO A 55 0.35 -7.56 -11.67
C PRO A 55 -0.09 -8.75 -10.82
N GLY A 56 -1.34 -9.21 -11.03
CA GLY A 56 -1.89 -10.41 -10.39
C GLY A 56 -2.57 -10.17 -9.04
N LEU A 57 -2.61 -8.92 -8.55
CA LEU A 57 -3.37 -8.54 -7.34
C LEU A 57 -4.82 -8.08 -7.63
N ASP A 58 -5.23 -8.16 -8.89
CA ASP A 58 -6.48 -7.66 -9.44
C ASP A 58 -7.35 -8.76 -10.07
N ARG A 59 -6.99 -10.03 -9.86
CA ARG A 59 -7.67 -11.18 -10.46
C ARG A 59 -8.25 -12.11 -9.41
N ILE A 60 -9.27 -12.85 -9.82
CA ILE A 60 -9.76 -14.03 -9.13
C ILE A 60 -9.19 -15.26 -9.83
N ASP A 61 -8.68 -16.20 -9.05
CA ASP A 61 -8.17 -17.48 -9.51
C ASP A 61 -8.70 -18.60 -8.61
N ALA A 62 -8.76 -19.83 -9.13
CA ALA A 62 -9.25 -20.99 -8.40
C ALA A 62 -8.27 -22.15 -8.54
N ASN A 63 -7.76 -22.63 -7.42
CA ASN A 63 -6.90 -23.81 -7.33
C ASN A 63 -7.55 -24.89 -6.44
N GLY A 64 -8.87 -25.08 -6.61
CA GLY A 64 -9.66 -26.08 -5.93
C GLY A 64 -9.51 -27.46 -6.58
N ALA A 65 -8.89 -28.39 -5.84
CA ALA A 65 -9.08 -29.82 -6.04
C ALA A 65 -10.38 -30.27 -5.34
#